data_AF-A0A6A2RFC7-F1
#
_entry.id   AF-A0A6A2RFC7-F1
#
_cell.length_a   1.000
_cell.length_b   1.000
_cell.length_c   1.000
_cell.angle_alpha   90.00
_cell.angle_beta   90.00
_cell.angle_gamma   90.00
#
_symmetry.space_group_name_H-M   'P 1'
#
loop_
_entity.id
_entity.type
_entity.pdbx_description
1 polymer ?
#
loop_
_entity_poly.entity_id
_entity_poly.type
_entity_poly.pdbx_seq_one_letter_code
_entity_poly.pdbx_strand_id
1 'polypeptide(L)' 'MWENDKASWKNTLSRQQGVYIITNTDNGKLYVGSATGRNGIYQRWKNYIDNGHGGNTELSKLVEQQKKRT' A
#
# COMPACT_ATOMS: atom_id res chain seq x y z
N MET A 1 21.68 12.98 23.77
CA MET A 1 21.36 13.02 22.33
C MET A 1 20.62 11.73 22.00
N TRP A 2 19.31 11.69 22.27
CA TRP A 2 18.51 10.46 22.24
C TRP A 2 17.28 10.59 21.33
N GLU A 3 17.06 9.55 20.51
CA GLU A 3 15.79 8.91 20.15
C GLU A 3 14.57 9.72 19.64
N ASN A 4 14.71 10.74 18.81
CA ASN A 4 13.53 11.37 18.17
C ASN A 4 13.20 10.90 16.74
N ASP A 5 13.94 9.96 16.15
CA ASP A 5 13.72 9.55 14.75
C ASP A 5 12.81 8.33 14.53
N LYS A 6 12.41 7.60 15.57
CA LYS A 6 11.60 6.38 15.42
C LYS A 6 10.16 6.62 14.92
N ALA A 7 9.70 7.88 14.85
CA ALA A 7 8.39 8.26 14.29
C ALA A 7 8.48 9.01 12.93
N SER A 8 9.66 9.06 12.31
CA SER A 8 9.93 9.99 11.21
C SER A 8 9.20 9.64 9.89
N TRP A 9 9.19 8.37 9.48
CA TRP A 9 8.69 8.01 8.15
C TRP A 9 7.16 7.88 8.08
N LYS A 10 6.50 7.34 9.10
CA LYS A 10 5.03 7.19 9.12
C LYS A 10 4.35 8.56 9.07
N ASN A 11 4.87 9.52 9.85
CA ASN A 11 4.37 10.89 9.86
C ASN A 11 4.62 11.58 8.51
N THR A 12 5.80 11.41 7.93
CA THR A 12 6.14 11.92 6.59
C THR A 12 5.20 11.36 5.52
N LEU A 13 5.03 10.04 5.45
CA LEU A 13 4.17 9.38 4.47
C LEU A 13 2.67 9.66 4.70
N SER A 14 2.26 9.95 5.94
CA SER A 14 0.87 10.33 6.23
C SER A 14 0.51 11.69 5.66
N ARG A 15 1.51 12.57 5.48
CA ARG A 15 1.35 13.91 4.90
C ARG A 15 1.55 13.93 3.38
N GLN A 16 2.15 12.89 2.81
CA GLN A 16 2.38 12.81 1.37
C GLN A 16 1.16 12.26 0.64
N GLN A 17 0.61 13.07 -0.26
CA GLN A 17 -0.37 12.63 -1.25
C GLN A 17 0.32 12.36 -2.60
N GLY A 18 -0.26 11.52 -3.45
CA GLY A 18 0.32 11.28 -4.77
C GLY A 18 -0.14 10.00 -5.45
N VAL A 19 0.45 9.73 -6.61
CA VAL A 19 0.31 8.49 -7.37
C VAL A 19 1.48 7.57 -7.05
N TYR A 20 1.23 6.26 -6.98
CA TYR A 20 2.24 5.25 -6.71
C TYR A 20 1.99 3.99 -7.55
N ILE A 21 3.00 3.13 -7.62
CA ILE A 21 2.95 1.86 -8.35
C ILE A 21 3.36 0.74 -7.37
N ILE A 22 2.58 -0.35 -7.37
CA ILE A 22 2.97 -1.63 -6.76
C ILE A 22 3.33 -2.58 -7.90
N THR A 23 4.44 -3.28 -7.77
CA THR A 23 4.91 -4.25 -8.77
C THR A 23 4.78 -5.66 -8.21
N ASN A 24 4.12 -6.54 -8.95
CA ASN A 24 4.22 -7.97 -8.71
C ASN A 24 5.56 -8.47 -9.24
N THR A 25 6.42 -8.96 -8.34
CA THR A 25 7.78 -9.40 -8.66
C THR A 25 7.83 -10.69 -9.46
N ASP A 26 6.79 -11.50 -9.45
CA ASP A 26 6.77 -12.82 -10.10
C ASP A 26 6.50 -12.71 -11.61
N ASN A 27 5.76 -11.67 -12.03
CA ASN A 27 5.35 -11.50 -13.42
C ASN A 27 5.55 -10.07 -13.97
N GLY A 28 6.10 -9.15 -13.18
CA GLY A 28 6.35 -7.76 -13.56
C GLY A 28 5.10 -6.90 -13.71
N LYS A 29 3.90 -7.40 -13.38
CA LYS A 29 2.66 -6.64 -13.52
C LYS A 29 2.62 -5.46 -12.56
N LEU A 30 2.23 -4.30 -13.09
CA LEU A 30 2.16 -3.05 -12.34
C LEU A 30 0.72 -2.72 -11.93
N TYR A 31 0.55 -2.23 -10.71
CA TYR A 31 -0.73 -1.79 -10.16
C TYR A 31 -0.60 -0.35 -9.70
N VAL A 32 -1.23 0.55 -10.47
CA VAL A 32 -1.25 1.97 -10.17
C VAL A 32 -2.30 2.26 -9.09
N GLY A 33 -1.97 3.15 -8.17
CA GLY A 33 -2.91 3.66 -7.17
C GLY A 33 -2.64 5.12 -6.84
N SER A 34 -3.60 5.75 -6.18
CA SER A 34 -3.48 7.13 -5.69
C SER A 34 -3.78 7.23 -4.19
N ALA A 35 -3.18 8.23 -3.57
CA ALA A 35 -3.33 8.58 -2.17
C ALA A 35 -3.74 10.05 -2.05
N THR A 36 -5.03 10.32 -2.02
CA THR A 36 -5.61 11.68 -1.92
C THR A 36 -6.32 11.92 -0.58
N GLY A 37 -6.35 10.92 0.30
CA GLY A 37 -6.97 11.01 1.62
C GLY A 37 -6.10 11.72 2.66
N ARG A 38 -6.67 11.96 3.84
CA ARG A 38 -6.04 12.69 4.97
C ARG A 38 -4.74 12.06 5.50
N ASN A 39 -4.58 10.75 5.34
CA ASN A 39 -3.45 9.98 5.85
C ASN A 39 -2.50 9.51 4.73
N GLY A 40 -2.57 10.14 3.56
CA GLY A 40 -1.59 10.03 2.49
C GLY A 40 -1.24 8.61 2.05
N ILE A 41 0.00 8.45 1.58
CA ILE A 41 0.58 7.18 1.14
C ILE A 41 0.58 6.16 2.29
N TYR A 42 0.80 6.59 3.52
CA TYR A 42 0.85 5.69 4.67
C TYR A 42 -0.44 4.88 4.84
N GLN A 43 -1.60 5.51 4.71
CA GLN A 43 -2.89 4.81 4.79
C GLN A 43 -3.05 3.79 3.67
N ARG A 44 -2.62 4.12 2.45
CA ARG A 44 -2.70 3.19 1.32
C ARG A 44 -1.88 1.95 1.63
N TRP A 45 -0.62 2.11 2.05
CA TRP A 45 0.26 0.99 2.42
C TRP A 45 -0.31 0.14 3.54
N LYS A 46 -0.83 0.77 4.60
CA LYS A 46 -1.50 0.04 5.69
C LYS A 46 -2.65 -0.83 5.17
N ASN A 47 -3.49 -0.30 4.27
CA ASN A 47 -4.58 -1.08 3.71
C ASN A 47 -4.10 -2.31 2.93
N TYR A 48 -2.98 -2.22 2.19
CA TYR A 48 -2.40 -3.40 1.51
C TYR A 48 -1.85 -4.43 2.49
N ILE A 49 -1.25 -4.01 3.60
CA ILE A 49 -0.82 -4.92 4.66
C ILE A 49 -2.02 -5.63 5.29
N ASP A 50 -3.09 -4.87 5.56
CA ASP A 50 -4.27 -5.38 6.28
C ASP A 50 -5.08 -6.41 5.47
N ASN A 51 -5.19 -6.25 4.14
CA ASN A 51 -6.04 -7.13 3.31
C ASN A 51 -5.39 -7.66 2.02
N GLY A 52 -4.13 -7.34 1.76
CA GLY A 52 -3.37 -7.77 0.58
C GLY A 52 -3.65 -6.97 -0.70
N HIS A 53 -4.79 -6.29 -0.82
CA HIS A 53 -5.20 -5.63 -2.07
C HIS A 53 -5.42 -4.12 -1.95
N GLY A 54 -5.50 -3.57 -0.74
CA GLY A 54 -5.65 -2.12 -0.49
C GLY A 54 -6.86 -1.48 -1.17
N GLY A 55 -7.86 -2.27 -1.55
CA GLY A 55 -9.01 -1.85 -2.37
C GLY A 55 -8.72 -1.70 -3.88
N ASN A 56 -7.55 -2.10 -4.38
CA ASN A 56 -7.29 -2.17 -5.82
C ASN A 56 -8.02 -3.37 -6.43
N THR A 57 -8.89 -3.12 -7.41
CA THR A 57 -9.79 -4.12 -7.99
C THR A 57 -9.08 -5.34 -8.58
N GLU A 58 -7.93 -5.15 -9.25
CA GLU A 58 -7.21 -6.26 -9.86
C GLU A 58 -6.48 -7.10 -8.81
N LEU A 59 -5.89 -6.46 -7.80
CA LEU A 59 -5.29 -7.17 -6.67
C LEU A 59 -6.34 -7.89 -5.83
N SER A 60 -7.54 -7.33 -5.67
CA SER A 60 -8.65 -8.00 -4.98
C SER A 60 -8.98 -9.33 -5.65
N LYS A 61 -9.08 -9.35 -6.99
CA LYS A 61 -9.33 -10.57 -7.77
C LYS A 61 -8.23 -11.61 -7.58
N LEU A 62 -6.97 -11.18 -7.54
CA LEU A 62 -5.82 -12.08 -7.33
C LEU A 62 -5.81 -12.68 -5.93
N VAL A 63 -6.04 -11.86 -4.89
CA VAL A 63 -6.14 -12.33 -3.51
C VAL A 63 -7.29 -13.33 -3.36
N GLU A 64 -8.44 -13.08 -3.98
CA GLU A 64 -9.57 -14.00 -3.96
C GLU A 64 -9.27 -15.32 -4.68
N GLN A 65 -8.61 -15.27 -5.85
CA GLN A 65 -8.17 -16.47 -6.57
C GLN A 65 -7.18 -17.30 -5.75
N GLN A 66 -6.27 -16.66 -5.02
CA GLN A 66 -5.31 -17.36 -4.17
C GLN A 66 -5.99 -18.02 -2.97
N LYS A 67 -6.97 -17.36 -2.34
CA LYS A 67 -7.77 -17.96 -1.25
C LYS A 67 -8.57 -19.19 -1.68
N LYS A 68 -9.01 -19.28 -2.93
CA LYS A 68 -9.74 -20.45 -3.47
C LYS A 68 -8.82 -21.65 -3.75
N ARG A 69 -7.51 -21.44 -3.81
CA ARG A 69 -6.51 -22.49 -4.08
C ARG A 69 -5.96 -23.15 -2.82
N THR A 70 -6.20 -22.55 -1.66
CA THR A 70 -5.77 -23.01 -0.34
C THR A 70 -6.96 -23.58 0.41
#